data_AF-A0A378NTV8-F1
#
_entry.id   AF-A0A378NTV8-F1
#
_cell.length_a   1.000
_cell.length_b   1.000
_cell.length_c   1.000
_cell.angle_alpha   90.00
_cell.angle_beta   90.00
_cell.angle_gamma   90.00
#
_symmetry.space_group_name_H-M   'P 1'
#
loop_
_entity.id
_entity.type
_entity.pdbx_description
1 polymer ?
#
loop_
_entity_poly.entity_id
_entity_poly.type
_entity_poly.pdbx_seq_one_letter_code
_entity_poly.pdbx_strand_id
1 'polypeptide(L)'
;MRHIFTEDELKKLCSFWQNQLKLNNWRIIVGIKNLTEFNNKQSLSEIEFVSALNKAVIKILDPSDYPQSPFEQDMEISLVHELLHLHFALFEPKSDDSLEFLIMESTIEQLANILVEMKRTNIQDQK
;
A
#
# COMPACT_ATOMS: atom_id res chain seq x y z
N MET A 1 -11.09 -9.68 8.02
CA MET A 1 -10.55 -10.92 7.46
C MET A 1 -9.14 -10.61 7.03
N ARG A 2 -8.16 -11.13 7.77
CA ARG A 2 -6.75 -11.02 7.47
C ARG A 2 -6.42 -11.71 6.13
N HIS A 3 -5.99 -10.95 5.13
CA HIS A 3 -5.50 -11.48 3.85
C HIS A 3 -3.98 -11.46 3.85
N ILE A 4 -3.39 -12.65 3.81
CA ILE A 4 -1.95 -12.86 3.64
C ILE A 4 -1.74 -13.42 2.24
N PHE A 5 -0.79 -12.84 1.53
CA PHE A 5 -0.39 -13.27 0.20
C PHE A 5 1.00 -13.87 0.22
N THR A 6 1.27 -14.78 -0.71
CA THR A 6 2.62 -15.13 -1.12
C THR A 6 3.24 -14.01 -1.96
N GLU A 7 4.56 -14.05 -2.15
CA GLU A 7 5.29 -13.14 -3.05
C GLU A 7 4.69 -13.04 -4.46
N ASP A 8 4.28 -14.17 -5.04
CA ASP A 8 3.72 -14.21 -6.40
C ASP A 8 2.30 -13.62 -6.43
N GLU A 9 1.48 -13.94 -5.44
CA GLU A 9 0.14 -13.36 -5.29
C GLU A 9 0.20 -11.85 -5.07
N LEU A 10 1.14 -11.37 -4.24
CA LEU A 10 1.34 -9.95 -3.99
C LEU A 10 1.74 -9.20 -5.27
N LYS A 11 2.61 -9.79 -6.10
CA LYS A 11 3.01 -9.20 -7.39
C LYS A 11 1.85 -9.14 -8.38
N LYS A 12 1.05 -10.20 -8.47
CA LYS A 12 -0.16 -10.22 -9.30
C LYS A 12 -1.17 -9.18 -8.83
N LEU A 13 -1.36 -9.07 -7.52
CA LEU A 13 -2.25 -8.10 -6.90
C LEU A 13 -1.79 -6.66 -7.14
N CYS A 14 -0.48 -6.41 -7.03
CA CYS A 14 0.12 -5.12 -7.37
C CYS A 14 -0.11 -4.75 -8.83
N SER A 15 0.12 -5.68 -9.77
CA SER A 15 -0.17 -5.45 -11.18
C SER A 15 -1.65 -5.16 -11.45
N PHE A 16 -2.56 -5.86 -10.77
CA PHE A 16 -4.00 -5.58 -10.83
C PHE A 16 -4.30 -4.14 -10.39
N TRP A 17 -3.87 -3.76 -9.18
CA TRP A 17 -4.17 -2.44 -8.62
C TRP A 17 -3.48 -1.31 -9.37
N GLN A 18 -2.24 -1.52 -9.84
CA GLN A 18 -1.54 -0.57 -10.70
C GLN A 18 -2.38 -0.22 -11.94
N ASN A 19 -3.04 -1.19 -12.56
CA ASN A 19 -3.91 -0.95 -13.71
C ASN A 19 -5.24 -0.26 -13.31
N GLN A 20 -5.83 -0.63 -12.17
CA GLN A 20 -7.06 0.01 -11.68
C GLN A 20 -6.82 1.49 -11.36
N LEU A 21 -5.72 1.80 -10.66
CA LEU A 21 -5.32 3.15 -10.25
C LEU A 21 -4.64 3.95 -11.36
N LYS A 22 -4.47 3.39 -12.56
CA LYS A 22 -3.83 4.07 -13.70
C LYS A 22 -2.38 4.50 -13.44
N LEU A 23 -1.65 3.70 -12.69
CA LEU A 23 -0.22 3.88 -12.39
C LEU A 23 0.68 3.13 -13.39
N ASN A 24 0.21 2.90 -14.63
CA ASN A 24 0.93 2.11 -15.64
C ASN A 24 2.22 2.78 -16.14
N ASN A 25 2.38 4.09 -15.92
CA ASN A 25 3.61 4.82 -16.19
C ASN A 25 4.67 4.62 -15.11
N TRP A 26 4.31 4.03 -13.96
CA TRP A 26 5.24 3.72 -12.88
C TRP A 26 5.85 2.34 -13.05
N ARG A 27 7.15 2.21 -12.80
CA ARG A 27 7.83 0.93 -12.61
C ARG A 27 7.87 0.63 -11.11
N ILE A 28 7.07 -0.35 -10.70
CA ILE A 28 6.87 -0.70 -9.28
C ILE A 28 7.50 -2.06 -9.00
N ILE A 29 8.30 -2.14 -7.94
CA ILE A 29 8.79 -3.40 -7.38
C ILE A 29 8.11 -3.57 -6.03
N VAL A 30 7.52 -4.73 -5.78
CA VAL A 30 6.86 -5.06 -4.51
C VAL A 30 7.43 -6.35 -3.93
N GLY A 31 7.52 -6.44 -2.60
CA GLY A 31 7.92 -7.66 -1.90
C GLY A 31 7.48 -7.69 -0.44
N ILE A 32 7.45 -8.90 0.11
CA ILE A 32 7.23 -9.18 1.53
C ILE A 32 8.58 -9.14 2.23
N LYS A 33 8.65 -8.42 3.35
CA LYS A 33 9.91 -8.01 3.96
C LYS A 33 9.85 -8.09 5.47
N ASN A 34 10.94 -8.51 6.09
CA ASN A 34 11.05 -8.52 7.55
C ASN A 34 11.24 -7.10 8.06
N LEU A 35 10.87 -6.84 9.32
CA LEU A 35 10.91 -5.51 9.94
C LEU A 35 12.31 -4.87 9.91
N THR A 36 13.37 -5.68 9.84
CA THR A 36 14.75 -5.20 9.75
C THR A 36 15.04 -4.43 8.45
N GLU A 37 14.30 -4.68 7.37
CA GLU A 37 14.45 -4.04 6.05
C GLU A 37 13.67 -2.72 5.91
N PHE A 38 12.88 -2.34 6.93
CA PHE A 38 12.11 -1.09 6.96
C PHE A 38 12.92 0.06 7.54
N ASN A 39 12.70 1.28 7.04
CA ASN A 39 13.22 2.49 7.65
C ASN A 39 12.44 2.81 8.94
N ASN A 40 11.10 2.69 8.90
CA ASN A 40 10.24 2.85 10.07
C ASN A 40 9.92 1.50 10.73
N LYS A 41 10.43 1.29 11.96
CA LYS A 41 10.24 0.04 12.72
C LYS A 41 8.85 -0.16 13.31
N GLN A 42 7.92 0.76 13.05
CA GLN A 42 6.52 0.65 13.45
C GLN A 42 5.58 0.47 12.26
N SER A 43 6.11 0.51 11.02
CA SER A 43 5.27 0.47 9.82
C SER A 43 4.90 -0.95 9.41
N LEU A 44 3.72 -1.10 8.82
CA LEU A 44 3.21 -2.35 8.24
C LEU A 44 3.49 -2.46 6.74
N SER A 45 3.74 -1.32 6.11
CA SER A 45 4.16 -1.18 4.73
C SER A 45 5.02 0.07 4.57
N GLU A 46 5.81 0.14 3.53
CA GLU A 46 6.67 1.29 3.25
C GLU A 46 6.84 1.44 1.75
N ILE A 47 6.81 2.68 1.29
CA ILE A 47 7.14 3.05 -0.08
C ILE A 47 8.34 3.96 -0.15
N GLU A 48 9.23 3.66 -1.10
CA GLU A 48 10.30 4.55 -1.52
C GLU A 48 10.11 4.82 -3.02
N PHE A 49 10.11 6.09 -3.43
CA PHE A 49 9.90 6.44 -4.84
C PHE A 49 10.83 7.55 -5.34
N VAL A 50 11.00 7.57 -6.66
CA VAL A 50 11.72 8.63 -7.39
C VAL A 50 10.78 9.20 -8.44
N SER A 51 10.05 10.28 -8.09
CA SER A 51 8.99 10.87 -8.93
C SER A 51 9.49 11.26 -10.32
N ALA A 52 10.72 11.78 -10.42
CA ALA A 52 11.32 12.14 -11.71
C ALA A 52 11.49 10.96 -12.68
N LEU A 53 11.54 9.72 -12.16
CA LEU A 53 11.73 8.51 -12.95
C LEU A 53 10.50 7.62 -12.99
N ASN A 54 9.42 7.98 -12.28
CA ASN A 54 8.26 7.13 -12.03
C ASN A 54 8.68 5.71 -11.58
N LYS A 55 9.56 5.61 -10.58
CA LYS A 55 10.00 4.33 -10.01
C LYS A 55 9.63 4.25 -8.55
N ALA A 56 9.15 3.10 -8.10
CA ALA A 56 8.81 2.87 -6.70
C ALA A 56 9.21 1.46 -6.25
N VAL A 57 9.57 1.36 -4.98
CA VAL A 57 9.76 0.11 -4.25
C VAL A 57 8.78 0.10 -3.09
N ILE A 58 7.92 -0.92 -3.04
CA ILE A 58 6.94 -1.13 -1.98
C ILE A 58 7.36 -2.35 -1.18
N LYS A 59 7.42 -2.20 0.14
CA LYS A 59 7.68 -3.27 1.10
C LYS A 59 6.40 -3.51 1.89
N ILE A 60 5.96 -4.76 1.99
CA ILE A 60 4.86 -5.16 2.89
C ILE A 60 5.48 -6.00 4.00
N LEU A 61 5.11 -5.74 5.25
CA LEU A 61 5.69 -6.42 6.40
C LEU A 61 5.34 -7.92 6.36
N ASP A 62 6.29 -8.76 6.73
CA ASP A 62 6.03 -10.19 6.89
C ASP A 62 5.05 -10.43 8.06
N PRO A 63 4.00 -11.26 7.87
CA PRO A 63 3.07 -11.66 8.92
C PRO A 63 3.70 -12.18 10.20
N SER A 64 4.92 -12.72 10.15
CA SER A 64 5.68 -13.18 11.33
C SER A 64 6.09 -12.03 12.26
N ASP A 65 6.24 -10.84 11.70
CA ASP A 65 6.73 -9.65 12.39
C ASP A 65 5.59 -8.71 12.82
N TYR A 66 4.33 -9.12 12.60
CA TYR A 66 3.18 -8.29 12.92
C TYR A 66 3.10 -7.99 14.43
N PRO A 67 2.93 -6.71 14.83
CA PRO A 67 2.68 -6.38 16.22
C PRO A 67 1.40 -7.04 16.74
N GLN A 68 1.38 -7.35 18.03
CA GLN A 68 0.16 -7.77 18.72
C GLN A 68 -0.79 -6.57 18.78
N SER A 69 -1.80 -6.58 17.93
CA SER A 69 -2.78 -5.50 17.78
C SER A 69 -4.19 -6.08 17.72
N PRO A 70 -5.20 -5.43 18.33
CA PRO A 70 -6.59 -5.80 18.14
C PRO A 70 -7.10 -5.49 16.72
N PHE A 71 -6.36 -4.68 15.96
CA PHE A 71 -6.71 -4.33 14.58
C PHE A 71 -6.04 -5.33 13.63
N GLU A 72 -6.86 -6.11 12.91
CA GLU A 72 -6.38 -7.04 11.89
C GLU A 72 -5.69 -6.27 10.76
N GLN A 73 -4.53 -6.78 10.33
CA GLN A 73 -3.80 -6.24 9.20
C GLN A 73 -4.21 -6.94 7.92
N ASP A 74 -4.32 -6.18 6.84
CA ASP A 74 -4.73 -6.68 5.53
C ASP A 74 -3.70 -6.22 4.49
N MET A 75 -2.94 -7.17 3.93
CA MET A 75 -1.87 -6.86 2.98
C MET A 75 -2.38 -6.18 1.71
N GLU A 76 -3.63 -6.43 1.31
CA GLU A 76 -4.20 -5.77 0.14
C GLU A 76 -4.45 -4.29 0.42
N ILE A 77 -5.00 -3.97 1.60
CA ILE A 77 -5.22 -2.58 2.01
C ILE A 77 -3.88 -1.85 2.10
N SER A 78 -2.88 -2.44 2.77
CA SER A 78 -1.53 -1.86 2.83
C SER A 78 -0.92 -1.64 1.44
N LEU A 79 -1.06 -2.59 0.53
CA LEU A 79 -0.59 -2.42 -0.85
C LEU A 79 -1.30 -1.28 -1.58
N VAL A 80 -2.62 -1.16 -1.45
CA VAL A 80 -3.38 -0.06 -2.08
C VAL A 80 -3.00 1.28 -1.46
N HIS A 81 -2.79 1.34 -0.15
CA HIS A 81 -2.28 2.54 0.55
C HIS A 81 -0.98 3.04 -0.08
N GLU A 82 0.03 2.16 -0.18
CA GLU A 82 1.32 2.53 -0.77
C GLU A 82 1.20 2.90 -2.25
N LEU A 83 0.33 2.25 -3.02
CA LEU A 83 0.10 2.63 -4.42
C LEU A 83 -0.54 4.02 -4.54
N LEU A 84 -1.46 4.36 -3.65
CA LEU A 84 -2.13 5.66 -3.66
C LEU A 84 -1.16 6.81 -3.37
N HIS A 85 -0.12 6.60 -2.55
CA HIS A 85 0.97 7.58 -2.36
C HIS A 85 1.57 8.08 -3.68
N LEU A 86 1.63 7.23 -4.71
CA LEU A 86 2.16 7.61 -6.02
C LEU A 86 1.32 8.67 -6.75
N HIS A 87 0.03 8.83 -6.42
CA HIS A 87 -0.78 9.95 -6.91
C HIS A 87 -0.44 11.29 -6.24
N PHE A 88 0.15 11.25 -5.05
CA PHE A 88 0.56 12.42 -4.27
C PHE A 88 2.05 12.74 -4.40
N ALA A 89 2.84 11.86 -5.01
CA ALA A 89 4.30 11.94 -5.14
C ALA A 89 4.88 13.25 -5.73
N LEU A 90 4.08 14.12 -6.37
CA LEU A 90 4.52 15.43 -6.87
C LEU A 90 4.28 16.59 -5.89
N PHE A 91 3.40 16.39 -4.90
CA PHE A 91 3.01 17.41 -3.93
C PHE A 91 2.98 16.86 -2.51
N GLU A 92 3.77 15.81 -2.27
CA GLU A 92 3.95 15.24 -0.94
C GLU A 92 4.44 16.33 0.02
N PRO A 93 3.77 16.50 1.18
CA PRO A 93 4.18 17.47 2.18
C PRO A 93 5.61 17.20 2.66
N LYS A 94 6.39 18.27 2.89
CA LYS A 94 7.82 18.15 3.26
C LYS A 94 8.05 17.69 4.71
N SER A 95 7.00 17.59 5.51
CA SER A 95 7.06 17.34 6.93
C SER A 95 5.94 16.39 7.31
N ASP A 96 6.31 15.26 7.88
CA ASP A 96 5.38 14.20 8.28
C ASP A 96 4.48 14.65 9.45
N ASP A 97 4.91 15.67 10.22
CA ASP A 97 4.10 16.25 11.30
C ASP A 97 3.14 17.38 10.83
N SER A 98 3.13 17.68 9.53
CA SER A 98 2.28 18.77 8.99
C SER A 98 0.81 18.36 8.91
N LEU A 99 -0.11 19.33 9.03
CA LEU A 99 -1.54 19.07 8.87
C LEU A 99 -1.85 18.51 7.48
N GLU A 100 -1.15 19.01 6.46
CA GLU A 100 -1.24 18.54 5.08
C GLU A 100 -0.89 17.06 4.96
N PHE A 101 0.17 16.62 5.64
CA PHE A 101 0.57 15.21 5.66
C PHE A 101 -0.47 14.34 6.35
N LEU A 102 -0.94 14.75 7.53
CA LEU A 102 -1.94 14.00 8.29
C LEU A 102 -3.26 13.85 7.50
N ILE A 103 -3.69 14.90 6.80
CA ILE A 103 -4.87 14.85 5.92
C ILE A 103 -4.64 13.91 4.74
N MET A 104 -3.46 13.98 4.11
CA MET A 104 -3.10 13.12 2.99
C MET A 104 -3.11 11.63 3.40
N GLU A 105 -2.37 11.25 4.44
CA GLU A 105 -2.33 9.87 4.95
C GLU A 105 -3.73 9.36 5.33
N SER A 106 -4.51 10.17 6.04
CA SER A 106 -5.88 9.79 6.43
C SER A 106 -6.80 9.63 5.21
N THR A 107 -6.63 10.44 4.17
CA THR A 107 -7.39 10.33 2.92
C THR A 107 -7.00 9.06 2.16
N ILE A 108 -5.69 8.78 2.08
CA ILE A 108 -5.16 7.59 1.42
C ILE A 108 -5.66 6.32 2.12
N GLU A 109 -5.59 6.25 3.44
CA GLU A 109 -6.08 5.11 4.23
C GLU A 109 -7.58 4.86 3.96
N GLN A 110 -8.41 5.90 4.00
CA GLN A 110 -9.85 5.78 3.72
C GLN A 110 -10.12 5.29 2.29
N LEU A 111 -9.42 5.84 1.30
CA LEU A 111 -9.56 5.41 -0.10
C LEU A 111 -9.12 3.97 -0.29
N ALA A 112 -8.03 3.53 0.34
CA ALA A 112 -7.55 2.15 0.28
C ALA A 112 -8.62 1.18 0.80
N ASN A 113 -9.18 1.46 1.98
CA ASN A 113 -10.25 0.65 2.57
C ASN A 113 -11.47 0.56 1.63
N ILE A 114 -11.97 1.71 1.16
CA ILE A 114 -13.16 1.77 0.29
C ILE A 114 -12.94 1.01 -1.02
N LEU A 115 -11.82 1.22 -1.69
CA LEU A 115 -11.53 0.58 -2.98
C LEU A 115 -11.43 -0.94 -2.84
N VAL A 116 -10.74 -1.41 -1.80
CA VAL A 116 -10.60 -2.84 -1.52
C VAL A 116 -11.95 -3.46 -1.16
N GLU A 117 -12.76 -2.80 -0.34
CA GLU A 117 -14.12 -3.23 -0.02
C GLU A 117 -14.99 -3.32 -1.28
N MET A 118 -15.00 -2.27 -2.12
CA MET A 118 -15.74 -2.26 -3.38
C MET A 118 -15.34 -3.38 -4.33
N LYS A 119 -14.03 -3.69 -4.44
CA LYS A 119 -13.55 -4.84 -5.23
C LYS A 119 -14.11 -6.15 -4.67
N ARG A 120 -14.09 -6.34 -3.36
CA ARG A 120 -14.54 -7.57 -2.69
C ARG A 120 -16.04 -7.77 -2.83
N THR A 121 -16.83 -6.71 -2.68
CA THR A 121 -18.28 -6.73 -2.88
C THR A 121 -18.65 -7.02 -4.34
N ASN A 122 -18.01 -6.35 -5.31
CA ASN A 122 -18.24 -6.63 -6.73
C ASN A 122 -17.93 -8.09 -7.13
N ILE A 123 -16.94 -8.74 -6.50
CA ILE A 123 -16.65 -10.16 -6.74
C ILE A 123 -17.73 -11.07 -6.15
N GLN A 124 -18.37 -10.68 -5.04
CA GLN A 124 -19.47 -11.44 -4.45
C GLN A 124 -20.74 -11.35 -5.30
N ASP A 125 -21.02 -10.18 -5.88
CA ASP A 125 -22.20 -9.97 -6.74
C ASP A 125 -22.11 -10.67 -8.12
N GLN A 126 -20.91 -11.14 -8.51
CA GLN A 126 -20.67 -11.86 -9.77
C GLN A 126 -20.65 -13.39 -9.64
N LYS A 127 -20.84 -13.94 -8.44
CA LYS A 127 -20.90 -15.39 -8.16
C LYS A 127 -22.32 -15.86 -7.93
#